data_AF-A0A0G1GWF6-F1
#
_entry.id   AF-A0A0G1GWF6-F1
#
_cell.length_a   1.000
_cell.length_b   1.000
_cell.length_c   1.000
_cell.angle_alpha   90.00
_cell.angle_beta   90.00
_cell.angle_gamma   90.00
#
_symmetry.space_group_name_H-M   'P 1'
#
loop_
_entity.id
_entity.type
_entity.pdbx_description
1 polymer ?
#
loop_
_entity_poly.entity_id
_entity_poly.type
_entity_poly.pdbx_seq_one_letter_code
_entity_poly.pdbx_strand_id
1 'polypeptide(L)'
;MIFFSWNPYLNPVLFGLVAYPILLAMFVTSTDWMVRKLKKWWKFIHRFIYLAEVVIVFHATLLGGAVMKSFPGYILYILGSLVILGQVYWWFRISKLRQFKNLGFYIGLGLIILLGIIFYLK
;
A
#
# COMPACT_ATOMS: atom_id res chain seq x y z
N MET A 1 19.14 -11.45 -14.79
CA MET A 1 19.70 -10.80 -13.58
C MET A 1 18.64 -9.82 -13.07
N ILE A 2 18.09 -10.01 -11.87
CA ILE A 2 16.89 -9.27 -11.40
C ILE A 2 17.21 -7.81 -11.03
N PHE A 3 18.49 -7.51 -10.77
CA PHE A 3 18.96 -6.15 -10.48
C PHE A 3 19.93 -5.69 -11.55
N PHE A 4 19.50 -4.74 -12.38
CA PHE A 4 20.35 -4.10 -13.41
C PHE A 4 21.10 -2.88 -12.85
N SER A 5 20.64 -2.32 -11.72
CA SER A 5 21.28 -1.20 -11.03
C SER A 5 20.87 -1.18 -9.56
N TRP A 6 21.76 -0.69 -8.70
CA TRP A 6 21.50 -0.38 -7.29
C TRP A 6 20.90 1.02 -7.10
N ASN A 7 20.80 1.81 -8.17
CA ASN A 7 20.11 3.09 -8.12
C ASN A 7 18.59 2.83 -8.04
N PRO A 8 17.92 3.17 -6.92
CA PRO A 8 16.51 2.87 -6.73
C PRO A 8 15.60 3.60 -7.72
N TYR A 9 16.02 4.74 -8.25
CA TYR A 9 15.27 5.49 -9.27
C TYR A 9 15.28 4.81 -10.64
N LEU A 10 16.33 4.06 -10.94
CA LEU A 10 16.45 3.28 -12.19
C LEU A 10 15.93 1.86 -12.04
N ASN A 11 15.95 1.33 -10.82
CA ASN A 11 15.52 -0.01 -10.51
C ASN A 11 14.44 -0.01 -9.41
N PRO A 12 13.17 0.17 -9.78
CA PRO A 12 12.07 0.26 -8.81
C PRO A 12 11.90 -1.02 -7.99
N VAL A 13 12.42 -2.18 -8.44
CA VAL A 13 12.36 -3.45 -7.71
C VAL A 13 12.97 -3.35 -6.31
N LEU A 14 13.95 -2.46 -6.11
CA LEU A 14 14.55 -2.22 -4.80
C LEU A 14 13.54 -1.72 -3.76
N PHE A 15 12.59 -0.86 -4.16
CA PHE A 15 11.49 -0.46 -3.29
C PHE A 15 10.59 -1.65 -2.95
N GLY A 16 10.24 -2.47 -3.96
CA GLY A 16 9.46 -3.69 -3.73
C GLY A 16 10.15 -4.66 -2.77
N LEU A 17 11.47 -4.82 -2.88
CA LEU A 17 12.30 -5.64 -2.01
C LEU A 17 12.27 -5.17 -0.54
N VAL A 18 12.18 -3.86 -0.31
CA VAL A 18 12.08 -3.28 1.04
C VAL A 18 10.65 -3.37 1.58
N ALA A 19 9.64 -3.13 0.75
CA ALA A 19 8.24 -3.19 1.17
C ALA A 19 7.79 -4.63 1.51
N TYR A 20 8.23 -5.60 0.72
CA TYR A 20 7.81 -7.00 0.84
C TYR A 20 8.00 -7.60 2.24
N PRO A 21 9.18 -7.55 2.90
CA PRO A 21 9.36 -8.12 4.24
C PRO A 21 8.49 -7.41 5.29
N ILE A 22 8.24 -6.11 5.14
CA ILE A 22 7.34 -5.36 6.04
C ILE A 22 5.92 -5.91 5.91
N LEU A 23 5.41 -6.00 4.68
CA LEU A 23 4.08 -6.53 4.39
C LEU A 23 3.96 -8.00 4.82
N LEU A 24 4.99 -8.81 4.62
CA LEU A 24 5.00 -10.21 5.03
C LEU A 24 4.94 -10.35 6.56
N ALA A 25 5.73 -9.56 7.29
CA ALA A 25 5.69 -9.53 8.75
C ALA A 25 4.31 -9.11 9.25
N MET A 26 3.71 -8.09 8.64
CA MET A 26 2.34 -7.69 8.94
C MET A 26 1.35 -8.80 8.66
N PHE A 27 1.37 -9.39 7.45
CA PHE A 27 0.47 -10.47 7.05
C PHE A 27 0.48 -11.65 8.04
N VAL A 28 1.66 -12.14 8.42
CA VAL A 28 1.80 -13.24 9.38
C VAL A 28 1.30 -12.83 10.77
N THR A 29 1.39 -11.53 11.12
CA THR A 29 0.97 -10.99 12.42
C THR A 29 -0.47 -10.46 12.44
N SER A 30 -1.22 -10.59 11.34
CA SER A 30 -2.62 -10.15 11.21
C SER A 30 -3.66 -11.09 11.82
N THR A 31 -3.26 -12.26 12.34
CA THR A 31 -4.19 -13.23 12.94
C THR A 31 -4.52 -12.87 14.39
N ASP A 32 -5.74 -13.17 14.84
CA ASP A 32 -6.18 -12.93 16.23
C ASP A 32 -5.25 -13.58 17.27
N TRP A 33 -4.70 -14.75 16.94
CA TRP A 33 -3.72 -15.42 17.78
C TRP A 33 -2.45 -14.58 17.97
N MET A 34 -1.92 -14.01 16.90
CA MET A 34 -0.73 -13.13 16.96
C MET A 34 -1.02 -11.80 17.66
N VAL A 35 -2.23 -11.24 17.46
CA VAL A 35 -2.67 -10.03 18.20
C VAL A 35 -2.62 -10.28 19.70
N ARG A 36 -3.19 -11.40 20.16
CA ARG A 36 -3.19 -11.78 21.59
C ARG A 36 -1.78 -12.09 22.12
N LYS A 37 -0.93 -12.71 21.30
CA LYS A 37 0.44 -13.09 21.67
C LYS A 37 1.38 -11.89 21.78
N LEU A 38 1.36 -10.98 20.81
CA LEU A 38 2.33 -9.88 20.70
C LEU A 38 1.92 -8.61 21.47
N LYS A 39 0.63 -8.43 21.77
CA LYS A 39 0.12 -7.32 22.60
C LYS A 39 0.63 -5.95 22.11
N LYS A 40 1.47 -5.25 22.90
CA LYS A 40 2.03 -3.94 22.56
C LYS A 40 2.92 -3.95 21.31
N TRP A 41 3.62 -5.06 21.08
CA TRP A 41 4.51 -5.22 19.93
C TRP A 41 3.75 -5.36 18.62
N TRP A 42 2.51 -5.88 18.66
CA TRP A 42 1.64 -5.93 17.48
C TRP A 42 1.41 -4.53 16.89
N LYS A 43 1.07 -3.56 17.76
CA LYS A 43 0.89 -2.15 17.34
C LYS A 43 2.19 -1.54 16.82
N PHE A 44 3.34 -1.89 17.40
CA PHE A 44 4.64 -1.41 16.93
C PHE A 44 4.94 -1.93 15.52
N ILE A 45 4.79 -3.23 15.28
CA ILE A 45 5.00 -3.86 13.96
C ILE A 45 4.03 -3.28 12.93
N HIS A 46 2.75 -3.11 13.28
CA HIS A 46 1.75 -2.61 12.34
C HIS A 46 1.91 -1.12 12.00
N ARG A 47 2.67 -0.33 12.78
CA ARG A 47 3.02 1.05 12.40
C ARG A 47 3.95 1.12 11.21
N PHE A 48 4.68 0.05 10.88
CA PHE A 48 5.51 0.02 9.68
C PHE A 48 4.68 0.06 8.38
N ILE A 49 3.35 -0.08 8.44
CA ILE A 49 2.49 0.12 7.28
C ILE A 49 2.66 1.50 6.66
N TYR A 50 2.85 2.54 7.47
CA TYR A 50 3.04 3.91 6.97
C TYR A 50 4.32 4.02 6.13
N LEU A 51 5.38 3.30 6.54
CA LEU A 51 6.60 3.21 5.76
C LEU A 51 6.39 2.37 4.50
N ALA A 52 5.76 1.19 4.63
CA ALA A 52 5.49 0.30 3.51
C ALA A 52 4.64 0.99 2.43
N GLU A 53 3.59 1.73 2.80
CA GLU A 53 2.76 2.48 1.85
C GLU A 53 3.59 3.47 1.02
N VAL A 54 4.44 4.27 1.68
CA VAL A 54 5.33 5.21 0.97
C VAL A 54 6.26 4.46 0.00
N VAL A 55 6.89 3.38 0.47
CA VAL A 55 7.80 2.57 -0.37
C VAL A 55 7.06 1.94 -1.56
N ILE A 56 5.83 1.46 -1.38
CA ILE A 56 5.01 0.87 -2.45
C ILE A 56 4.62 1.94 -3.48
N VAL A 57 4.28 3.16 -3.05
CA VAL A 57 4.00 4.27 -3.96
C VAL A 57 5.23 4.57 -4.82
N PHE A 58 6.43 4.62 -4.24
CA PHE A 58 7.66 4.77 -5.03
C PHE A 58 7.92 3.60 -5.98
N HIS A 59 7.70 2.36 -5.52
CA HIS A 59 7.81 1.17 -6.36
C HIS A 59 6.91 1.28 -7.59
N ALA A 60 5.62 1.61 -7.41
CA ALA A 60 4.64 1.69 -8.49
C ALA A 60 4.86 2.90 -9.41
N THR A 61 5.16 4.08 -8.85
CA THR A 61 5.37 5.31 -9.62
C THR A 61 6.61 5.27 -10.50
N LEU A 62 7.59 4.43 -10.18
CA LEU A 62 8.81 4.29 -10.96
C LEU A 62 8.79 3.10 -11.92
N LEU A 63 7.73 2.26 -11.89
CA LEU A 63 7.52 1.24 -12.93
C LEU A 63 7.20 1.89 -14.27
N GLY A 64 7.88 1.45 -15.32
CA GLY A 64 7.65 1.91 -16.69
C GLY A 64 6.36 1.30 -17.30
N GLY A 65 5.70 2.04 -18.18
CA GLY A 65 4.43 1.62 -18.81
C GLY A 65 4.51 0.32 -19.62
N ALA A 66 5.69 -0.07 -20.09
CA ALA A 66 5.89 -1.36 -20.77
C ALA A 66 5.67 -2.57 -19.84
N VAL A 67 6.07 -2.46 -18.56
CA VAL A 67 5.86 -3.51 -17.55
C VAL A 67 4.38 -3.62 -17.20
N MET A 68 3.67 -2.50 -17.17
CA MET A 68 2.24 -2.46 -16.85
C MET A 68 1.36 -3.08 -17.95
N LYS A 69 1.82 -3.09 -19.21
CA LYS A 69 1.14 -3.75 -20.34
C LYS A 69 1.42 -5.26 -20.46
N SER A 70 2.06 -5.86 -19.45
CA SER A 70 2.29 -7.31 -19.37
C SER A 70 1.16 -8.00 -18.59
N PHE A 71 1.05 -9.34 -18.71
CA PHE A 71 0.07 -10.12 -17.93
C PHE A 71 0.16 -9.88 -16.41
N PRO A 72 1.36 -9.89 -15.78
CA PRO A 72 1.51 -9.48 -14.37
C PRO A 72 1.06 -8.03 -14.10
N GLY A 73 1.30 -7.12 -15.05
CA GLY A 73 0.85 -5.73 -14.97
C GLY A 73 -0.66 -5.60 -14.91
N TYR A 74 -1.40 -6.36 -15.72
CA TYR A 74 -2.87 -6.39 -15.66
C TYR A 74 -3.39 -6.95 -14.33
N ILE A 75 -2.77 -7.99 -13.78
CA ILE A 75 -3.12 -8.49 -12.45
C ILE A 75 -2.92 -7.40 -11.39
N LEU A 76 -1.82 -6.66 -11.45
CA LEU A 76 -1.56 -5.54 -10.55
C LEU A 76 -2.60 -4.42 -10.69
N TYR A 77 -3.04 -4.10 -11.90
CA TYR A 77 -4.13 -3.13 -12.10
C TYR A 77 -5.44 -3.61 -11.47
N ILE A 78 -5.81 -4.88 -11.64
CA ILE A 78 -7.03 -5.44 -11.04
C ILE A 78 -6.94 -5.39 -9.52
N LEU A 79 -5.85 -5.89 -8.93
CA LEU A 79 -5.65 -5.90 -7.49
C LEU A 79 -5.59 -4.47 -6.91
N GLY A 80 -4.86 -3.56 -7.55
CA GLY A 80 -4.78 -2.16 -7.16
C GLY A 80 -6.15 -1.47 -7.18
N SER A 81 -6.94 -1.73 -8.22
CA SER A 81 -8.31 -1.22 -8.33
C SER A 81 -9.20 -1.75 -7.21
N LEU A 82 -9.13 -3.04 -6.90
CA LEU A 82 -9.87 -3.65 -5.79
C LEU A 82 -9.48 -3.06 -4.44
N VAL A 83 -8.18 -2.78 -4.22
CA VAL A 83 -7.69 -2.13 -3.00
C VAL A 83 -8.25 -0.72 -2.88
N ILE A 84 -8.17 0.10 -3.93
CA ILE A 84 -8.71 1.47 -3.94
C ILE A 84 -10.22 1.46 -3.70
N LEU A 85 -10.96 0.58 -4.40
CA LEU A 85 -12.40 0.41 -4.19
C LEU A 85 -12.73 -0.01 -2.76
N GLY A 86 -11.95 -0.93 -2.19
CA GLY A 86 -12.06 -1.34 -0.80
C GLY A 86 -11.82 -0.18 0.15
N GLN A 87 -10.74 0.58 -0.03
CA GLN A 87 -10.44 1.76 0.78
C GLN A 87 -11.59 2.77 0.72
N VAL A 88 -12.07 3.12 -0.46
CA VAL A 88 -13.21 4.02 -0.66
C VAL A 88 -14.46 3.50 0.05
N TYR A 89 -14.83 2.24 -0.20
CA TYR A 89 -16.01 1.61 0.40
C TYR A 89 -15.96 1.65 1.93
N TRP A 90 -14.86 1.19 2.52
CA TRP A 90 -14.68 1.16 3.96
C TRP A 90 -14.60 2.56 4.56
N TRP A 91 -13.97 3.51 3.85
CA TRP A 91 -13.88 4.91 4.26
C TRP A 91 -15.26 5.54 4.40
N PHE A 92 -16.13 5.39 3.39
CA PHE A 92 -17.50 5.90 3.43
C PHE A 92 -18.37 5.17 4.47
N ARG A 93 -18.22 3.85 4.60
CA ARG A 93 -18.95 3.06 5.58
C ARG A 93 -18.61 3.48 7.01
N ILE A 94 -17.33 3.60 7.34
CA ILE A 94 -16.86 3.95 8.70
C ILE A 94 -17.13 5.42 9.02
N SER A 95 -16.93 6.33 8.05
CA SER A 95 -17.19 7.76 8.27
C SER A 95 -18.67 8.06 8.49
N LYS A 96 -19.57 7.37 7.79
CA LYS A 96 -21.02 7.44 8.04
C LYS A 96 -21.39 6.95 9.45
N LEU A 97 -20.76 5.88 9.93
CA LEU A 97 -21.02 5.30 11.25
C LEU A 97 -20.50 6.14 12.41
N ARG A 98 -19.38 6.86 12.22
CA ARG A 98 -18.69 7.56 13.32
C ARG A 98 -18.73 9.08 13.25
N GLN A 99 -19.43 9.65 12.25
CA GLN A 99 -19.53 11.11 12.00
C GLN A 99 -18.19 11.86 12.11
N PHE A 100 -17.09 11.23 11.70
CA PHE A 100 -15.77 11.84 11.79
C PHE A 100 -15.63 13.01 10.81
N LYS A 101 -15.79 14.24 11.31
CA LYS A 101 -15.42 15.49 10.60
C LYS A 101 -14.16 16.12 11.21
N ASN A 102 -13.15 15.30 11.52
CA ASN A 102 -11.88 15.76 12.07
C ASN A 102 -10.79 15.83 10.98
N LEU A 103 -9.64 16.41 11.31
CA LEU A 103 -8.51 16.57 10.38
C LEU A 103 -8.06 15.24 9.76
N GLY A 104 -8.08 14.15 10.53
CA GLY A 104 -7.76 12.80 10.04
C GLY A 104 -8.69 12.31 8.93
N PHE A 105 -9.95 12.74 8.93
CA PHE A 105 -10.89 12.44 7.85
C PHE A 105 -10.46 13.09 6.52
N TYR A 106 -10.07 14.36 6.54
CA TYR A 106 -9.63 15.05 5.33
C TYR A 106 -8.29 14.52 4.82
N ILE A 107 -7.37 14.19 5.74
CA ILE A 107 -6.07 13.59 5.38
C ILE A 107 -6.26 12.24 4.69
N GLY A 108 -7.09 11.35 5.25
CA GLY A 108 -7.32 10.03 4.65
C GLY A 108 -8.05 10.10 3.31
N LEU A 109 -9.02 11.01 3.16
CA LEU A 109 -9.67 11.26 1.87
C LEU A 109 -8.66 11.77 0.84
N GLY A 110 -7.78 12.70 1.23
CA GLY A 110 -6.71 13.22 0.38
C GLY A 110 -5.74 12.13 -0.08
N LEU A 111 -5.36 11.21 0.81
CA LEU A 111 -4.49 10.07 0.46
C LEU A 111 -5.16 9.12 -0.54
N ILE A 112 -6.44 8.80 -0.36
CA ILE A 112 -7.19 7.94 -1.29
C ILE A 112 -7.26 8.59 -2.68
N ILE A 113 -7.55 9.89 -2.74
CA ILE A 113 -7.59 10.64 -4.01
C ILE A 113 -6.22 10.68 -4.67
N LEU A 114 -5.16 11.00 -3.91
CA LEU A 114 -3.79 11.04 -4.41
C LEU A 114 -3.37 9.69 -5.00
N LEU A 115 -3.64 8.58 -4.30
CA LEU A 115 -3.38 7.23 -4.77
C LEU A 115 -4.17 6.91 -6.05
N GLY A 116 -5.44 7.31 -6.11
CA GLY A 116 -6.26 7.15 -7.31
C GLY A 116 -5.72 7.93 -8.51
N ILE A 117 -5.26 9.17 -8.32
CA ILE A 117 -4.64 9.98 -9.37
C ILE A 117 -3.34 9.34 -9.85
N ILE A 118 -2.46 8.94 -8.93
CA ILE A 118 -1.20 8.25 -9.27
C ILE A 118 -1.46 6.99 -10.08
N PHE A 119 -2.48 6.22 -9.70
CA PHE A 119 -2.87 5.00 -10.40
C PHE A 119 -3.46 5.28 -11.78
N TYR A 120 -4.28 6.32 -11.93
CA TYR A 120 -4.87 6.70 -13.22
C TYR A 120 -3.84 7.22 -14.22
N LEU A 121 -2.82 7.94 -13.75
CA LEU A 121 -1.76 8.52 -14.60
C LEU A 121 -0.74 7.48 -15.09
N LYS A 122 -0.84 6.21 -14.67
CA LYS A 122 0.11 5.13 -14.95
C LYS A 122 -0.42 4.12 -15.95
#